data_AF-A0A6N7Y133-F1
#
_entry.id   AF-A0A6N7Y133-F1
#
_cell.length_a   1.000
_cell.length_b   1.000
_cell.length_c   1.000
_cell.angle_alpha   90.00
_cell.angle_beta   90.00
_cell.angle_gamma   90.00
#
_symmetry.space_group_name_H-M   'P 1'
#
loop_
_entity.id
_entity.type
_entity.pdbx_description
1 polymer ?
#
loop_
_entity_poly.entity_id
_entity_poly.type
_entity_poly.pdbx_seq_one_letter_code
_entity_poly.pdbx_strand_id
1 'polypeptide(L)'
;MNTFRYSNKKTIYIFFISIIVLFCISCKNKNIKIEESISLEAKPANIKINKYDILKELKSNNIDIEDNFFNIIFVEDDLMFIVLEDYLDDDIYMSQMGPSVINRNIIMYNYKLQKIERTIELRENIYCYDLVIDNDGEIFISYRLVEPRVTEVDTEDNCLDEIDYYIGSINDDDSITVLDTYKGFVYKPSRFSKVLSDIYYTYKEENNTKTISGIKKIDKNKIVSVHKFEDIDYLDTRLFSNENLLMIFMEDNKTACFYILNENNLIDKIYLEPYEKVLSYNMLENGVVVSYQNSNTDISELMFISFIDHEKSVTRSNDIYAIVSNGLNNCIGTDPFFNVHYININDGKISINKLADINKLKISNMNIVRLFKKDKNNYGVFLEDEYLYLDLNINQD
;
A
#
# COMPACT_ATOMS: atom_id res chain seq x y z
N MET A 1 55.44 -37.62 3.67
CA MET A 1 56.22 -36.39 3.95
C MET A 1 55.61 -35.25 3.17
N ASN A 2 55.59 -34.06 3.79
CA ASN A 2 55.02 -32.77 3.35
C ASN A 2 53.50 -32.66 3.51
N THR A 3 52.96 -32.41 4.70
CA THR A 3 52.90 -31.16 5.52
C THR A 3 52.16 -29.98 4.90
N PHE A 4 51.07 -29.65 5.61
CA PHE A 4 50.19 -28.50 5.49
C PHE A 4 50.92 -27.15 5.51
N ARG A 5 50.46 -26.22 4.66
CA ARG A 5 50.48 -24.77 4.91
C ARG A 5 49.15 -24.17 4.42
N TYR A 6 48.10 -24.28 5.23
CA TYR A 6 46.95 -23.38 5.11
C TYR A 6 47.30 -22.06 5.80
N SER A 7 47.64 -21.07 4.98
CA SER A 7 48.09 -19.74 5.36
C SER A 7 46.92 -18.88 5.85
N ASN A 8 46.93 -18.57 7.15
CA ASN A 8 46.70 -17.28 7.84
C ASN A 8 45.59 -16.29 7.45
N LYS A 9 44.78 -16.50 6.41
CA LYS A 9 43.72 -15.56 6.00
C LYS A 9 42.37 -15.82 6.69
N LYS A 10 42.05 -17.07 7.03
CA LYS A 10 40.78 -17.42 7.72
C LYS A 10 40.76 -16.97 9.18
N THR A 11 41.89 -17.03 9.89
CA THR A 11 41.97 -16.65 11.30
C THR A 11 41.82 -15.14 11.51
N ILE A 12 42.28 -14.32 10.56
CA ILE A 12 42.12 -12.85 10.61
C ILE A 12 40.66 -12.45 10.39
N TYR A 13 39.94 -13.16 9.50
CA TYR A 13 38.52 -12.91 9.24
C TYR A 13 37.61 -13.24 10.43
N ILE A 14 37.89 -14.35 11.11
CA ILE A 14 37.14 -14.75 12.31
C ILE A 14 37.38 -13.74 13.45
N PHE A 15 38.62 -13.24 13.60
CA PHE A 15 38.94 -12.21 14.60
C PHE A 15 38.26 -10.86 14.32
N PHE A 16 38.15 -10.44 13.05
CA PHE A 16 37.49 -9.20 12.67
C PHE A 16 35.97 -9.23 12.93
N ILE A 17 35.31 -10.35 12.60
CA ILE A 17 33.88 -10.53 12.86
C ILE A 17 33.61 -10.55 14.37
N SER A 18 34.48 -11.19 15.15
CA SER A 18 34.32 -11.29 16.61
C SER A 18 34.41 -9.92 17.29
N ILE A 19 35.29 -9.03 16.80
CA ILE A 19 35.45 -7.66 17.32
C ILE A 19 34.24 -6.79 16.95
N ILE A 20 33.67 -6.93 15.75
CA ILE A 20 32.47 -6.17 15.34
C ILE A 20 31.26 -6.61 16.18
N VAL A 21 31.08 -7.92 16.39
CA VAL A 21 29.98 -8.44 17.22
C VAL A 21 30.12 -7.99 18.69
N LEU A 22 31.34 -7.95 19.23
CA LEU A 22 31.58 -7.43 20.58
C LEU A 22 31.37 -5.90 20.69
N PHE A 23 31.67 -5.13 19.64
CA PHE A 23 31.40 -3.69 19.61
C PHE A 23 29.90 -3.38 19.51
N CYS A 24 29.14 -4.21 18.79
CA CYS A 24 27.68 -4.06 18.68
C CYS A 24 26.94 -4.45 19.98
N ILE A 25 27.43 -5.43 20.74
CA ILE A 25 26.82 -5.82 22.02
C ILE A 25 27.15 -4.82 23.15
N SER A 26 28.28 -4.12 23.08
CA SER A 26 28.65 -3.11 24.09
C SER A 26 27.90 -1.76 23.98
N CYS A 27 27.01 -1.59 22.99
CA CYS A 27 26.22 -0.37 22.80
C CYS A 27 24.75 -0.47 23.25
N LYS A 28 24.36 -1.50 24.02
CA LYS A 28 23.06 -1.53 24.74
C LYS A 28 23.24 -1.25 26.23
N ASN A 29 23.15 0.04 26.58
CA ASN A 29 22.46 0.53 27.79
C ASN A 29 22.62 2.05 27.88
N LYS A 30 21.92 2.77 27.00
CA LYS A 30 21.49 4.13 27.30
C LYS A 30 19.98 4.11 27.28
N ASN A 31 19.39 4.24 28.48
CA ASN A 31 17.97 4.57 28.64
C ASN A 31 17.67 5.77 27.74
N ILE A 32 16.90 5.54 26.68
CA ILE A 32 16.37 6.60 25.84
C ILE A 32 15.27 7.27 26.67
N LYS A 33 15.61 8.42 27.28
CA LYS A 33 14.58 9.36 27.71
C LYS A 33 13.96 9.94 26.44
N ILE A 34 12.69 9.66 26.23
CA ILE A 34 11.87 10.33 25.20
C ILE A 34 11.81 11.80 25.61
N GLU A 35 12.55 12.66 24.91
CA GLU A 35 12.43 14.12 25.08
C GLU A 35 11.05 14.55 24.55
N GLU A 36 10.23 15.10 25.45
CA GLU A 36 8.98 15.78 25.15
C GLU A 36 9.27 17.07 24.37
N SER A 37 9.44 16.99 23.05
CA SER A 37 9.07 18.04 22.08
C SER A 37 9.72 17.76 20.72
N ILE A 38 9.00 17.10 19.82
CA ILE A 38 9.33 17.12 18.40
C ILE A 38 8.78 18.45 17.86
N SER A 39 9.63 19.46 17.62
CA SER A 39 9.19 20.69 16.95
C SER A 39 9.14 20.43 15.43
N LEU A 40 7.95 20.09 14.94
CA LEU A 40 7.61 20.09 13.52
C LEU A 40 7.45 21.55 13.07
N GLU A 41 8.54 22.18 12.63
CA GLU A 41 8.44 23.48 11.96
C GLU A 41 7.92 23.29 10.52
N ALA A 42 6.60 23.24 10.38
CA ALA A 42 5.89 23.44 9.12
C ALA A 42 4.93 24.62 9.28
N LYS A 43 4.92 25.57 8.33
CA LYS A 43 3.84 26.55 8.15
C LYS A 43 3.62 26.86 6.66
N PRO A 44 2.38 26.97 6.14
CA PRO A 44 1.08 26.62 6.74
C PRO A 44 0.28 25.68 5.81
N ALA A 45 0.20 24.42 6.18
CA ALA A 45 -1.11 23.83 6.33
C ALA A 45 -1.30 23.71 7.85
N ASN A 46 -2.44 24.12 8.40
CA ASN A 46 -2.72 24.00 9.83
C ASN A 46 -2.95 22.52 10.16
N ILE A 47 -1.88 21.73 10.21
CA ILE A 47 -1.94 20.28 10.37
C ILE A 47 -1.88 19.95 11.84
N LYS A 48 -2.95 19.32 12.34
CA LYS A 48 -2.97 18.67 13.64
C LYS A 48 -2.54 17.22 13.47
N ILE A 49 -1.53 16.80 14.21
CA ILE A 49 -1.00 15.44 14.18
C ILE A 49 -1.33 14.76 15.50
N ASN A 50 -2.10 13.68 15.45
CA ASN A 50 -2.27 12.78 16.60
C ASN A 50 -1.39 11.54 16.39
N LYS A 51 -0.71 11.10 17.44
CA LYS A 51 0.26 10.01 17.40
C LYS A 51 -0.27 8.83 18.21
N TYR A 52 -0.25 7.63 17.62
CA TYR A 52 -0.70 6.39 18.24
C TYR A 52 0.43 5.34 18.14
N ASP A 53 0.91 4.87 19.30
CA ASP A 53 1.91 3.79 19.40
C ASP A 53 1.17 2.45 19.45
N ILE A 54 0.99 1.83 18.28
CA ILE A 54 0.07 0.70 18.14
C ILE A 54 0.61 -0.52 18.89
N LEU A 55 1.91 -0.78 18.85
CA LEU A 55 2.51 -1.92 19.54
C LEU A 55 2.29 -1.83 21.06
N LYS A 56 2.51 -0.65 21.65
CA LYS A 56 2.27 -0.43 23.08
C LYS A 56 0.80 -0.64 23.46
N GLU A 57 -0.12 -0.15 22.63
CA GLU A 57 -1.55 -0.27 22.91
C GLU A 57 -2.04 -1.72 22.77
N LEU A 58 -1.59 -2.46 21.75
CA LEU A 58 -1.98 -3.87 21.58
C LEU A 58 -1.43 -4.75 22.73
N LYS A 59 -0.19 -4.52 23.18
CA LYS A 59 0.37 -5.20 24.37
C LYS A 59 -0.44 -4.91 25.62
N SER A 60 -0.92 -3.67 25.78
CA SER A 60 -1.76 -3.28 26.92
C SER A 60 -3.13 -3.96 26.90
N ASN A 61 -3.59 -4.41 25.73
CA ASN A 61 -4.81 -5.19 25.55
C ASN A 61 -4.59 -6.71 25.63
N ASN A 62 -3.44 -7.17 26.15
CA ASN A 62 -3.06 -8.58 26.28
C ASN A 62 -3.01 -9.36 24.95
N ILE A 63 -2.79 -8.67 23.83
CA ILE A 63 -2.37 -9.37 22.61
C ILE A 63 -0.88 -9.63 22.76
N ASP A 64 -0.51 -10.91 22.80
CA ASP A 64 0.89 -11.31 22.77
C ASP A 64 1.44 -11.12 21.35
N ILE A 65 2.42 -10.22 21.23
CA ILE A 65 3.11 -9.87 19.98
C ILE A 65 4.61 -10.08 20.18
N GLU A 66 5.03 -10.85 21.19
CA GLU A 66 6.46 -10.93 21.55
C GLU A 66 7.33 -11.55 20.43
N ASP A 67 6.75 -12.29 19.49
CA ASP A 67 7.46 -12.93 18.37
C ASP A 67 6.88 -12.64 16.97
N ASN A 68 5.79 -11.88 16.85
CA ASN A 68 5.10 -11.62 15.58
C ASN A 68 5.26 -10.16 15.12
N PHE A 69 5.47 -9.96 13.82
CA PHE A 69 5.28 -8.64 13.21
C PHE A 69 3.76 -8.39 13.08
N PHE A 70 3.34 -7.13 12.89
CA PHE A 70 1.96 -6.86 12.51
C PHE A 70 1.88 -5.73 11.49
N ASN A 71 0.91 -5.83 10.60
CA ASN A 71 0.67 -4.85 9.55
C ASN A 71 -0.70 -4.22 9.68
N ILE A 72 -0.82 -2.96 9.22
CA ILE A 72 -2.11 -2.32 9.03
C ILE A 72 -2.50 -2.49 7.56
N ILE A 73 -3.54 -3.30 7.32
CA ILE A 73 -4.02 -3.57 5.96
C ILE A 73 -5.06 -2.53 5.51
N PHE A 74 -5.85 -2.01 6.45
CA PHE A 74 -6.94 -1.11 6.15
C PHE A 74 -7.21 -0.16 7.31
N VAL A 75 -7.59 1.07 6.98
CA VAL A 75 -8.04 2.08 7.94
C VAL A 75 -9.23 2.80 7.34
N GLU A 76 -10.32 2.87 8.10
CA GLU A 76 -11.52 3.64 7.77
C GLU A 76 -12.05 4.27 9.05
N ASP A 77 -12.33 5.57 9.00
CA ASP A 77 -12.70 6.36 10.17
C ASP A 77 -11.74 6.16 11.35
N ASP A 78 -12.25 5.59 12.45
CA ASP A 78 -11.57 5.33 13.70
C ASP A 78 -11.13 3.85 13.84
N LEU A 79 -11.46 3.03 12.84
CA LEU A 79 -11.15 1.61 12.80
C LEU A 79 -9.90 1.34 11.98
N MET A 80 -9.10 0.42 12.49
CA MET A 80 -7.87 -0.06 11.90
C MET A 80 -7.90 -1.59 11.91
N PHE A 81 -7.62 -2.19 10.76
CA PHE A 81 -7.52 -3.63 10.62
C PHE A 81 -6.06 -4.01 10.63
N ILE A 82 -5.70 -4.73 11.67
CA ILE A 82 -4.34 -5.17 11.96
C ILE A 82 -4.29 -6.66 11.70
N VAL A 83 -3.31 -7.09 10.92
CA VAL A 83 -3.04 -8.51 10.73
C VAL A 83 -1.76 -8.90 11.45
N LEU A 84 -1.78 -10.04 12.12
CA LEU A 84 -0.61 -10.60 12.79
C LEU A 84 0.16 -11.47 11.80
N GLU A 85 1.48 -11.26 11.74
CA GLU A 85 2.37 -11.93 10.82
C GLU A 85 3.05 -13.14 11.47
N ASP A 86 2.85 -14.33 10.89
CA ASP A 86 3.71 -15.49 11.14
C ASP A 86 4.74 -15.57 10.00
N TYR A 87 6.02 -15.29 10.28
CA TYR A 87 7.08 -15.35 9.27
C TYR A 87 7.44 -16.82 8.97
N LEU A 88 7.48 -17.21 7.69
CA LEU A 88 8.14 -18.45 7.28
C LEU A 88 9.55 -18.13 6.76
N ASP A 89 10.55 -18.92 7.20
CA ASP A 89 11.98 -18.71 6.89
C ASP A 89 12.34 -18.67 5.37
N ASP A 90 11.39 -18.96 4.49
CA ASP A 90 11.54 -19.01 3.02
C ASP A 90 10.62 -18.01 2.26
N ASP A 91 9.97 -17.05 2.93
CA ASP A 91 9.07 -16.09 2.26
C ASP A 91 9.81 -15.01 1.44
N ILE A 92 9.29 -14.71 0.25
CA ILE A 92 9.86 -13.70 -0.67
C ILE A 92 9.53 -12.27 -0.16
N TYR A 93 10.57 -11.49 0.13
CA TYR A 93 10.46 -10.04 0.36
C TYR A 93 10.03 -9.31 -0.91
N MET A 94 8.87 -8.64 -0.89
CA MET A 94 8.37 -7.89 -2.04
C MET A 94 8.44 -6.38 -1.80
N SER A 95 9.39 -5.72 -2.46
CA SER A 95 9.75 -4.31 -2.23
C SER A 95 8.64 -3.28 -2.52
N GLN A 96 7.55 -3.66 -3.18
CA GLN A 96 6.38 -2.79 -3.43
C GLN A 96 5.12 -3.17 -2.65
N MET A 97 5.12 -4.30 -1.94
CA MET A 97 3.96 -4.82 -1.20
C MET A 97 4.22 -5.04 0.30
N GLY A 98 5.48 -5.02 0.72
CA GLY A 98 5.89 -5.60 2.00
C GLY A 98 6.05 -7.13 1.91
N PRO A 99 6.47 -7.80 2.98
CA PRO A 99 6.57 -9.26 3.04
C PRO A 99 5.21 -9.92 2.74
N SER A 100 5.22 -11.15 2.20
CA SER A 100 4.00 -11.97 2.08
C SER A 100 3.66 -12.52 3.47
N VAL A 101 2.57 -12.02 4.06
CA VAL A 101 2.21 -12.31 5.45
C VAL A 101 1.16 -13.42 5.53
N ILE A 102 1.44 -14.51 6.24
CA ILE A 102 0.38 -15.46 6.62
C ILE A 102 -0.44 -14.87 7.76
N ASN A 103 -1.75 -14.80 7.56
CA ASN A 103 -2.70 -14.24 8.51
C ASN A 103 -3.57 -15.35 9.06
N ARG A 104 -3.54 -15.52 10.38
CA ARG A 104 -4.51 -16.33 11.13
C ARG A 104 -5.52 -15.47 11.87
N ASN A 105 -5.12 -14.27 12.27
CA ASN A 105 -5.94 -13.37 13.05
C ASN A 105 -5.99 -12.00 12.38
N ILE A 106 -7.19 -11.47 12.21
CA ILE A 106 -7.42 -10.07 11.83
C ILE A 106 -8.03 -9.36 13.03
N ILE A 107 -7.34 -8.35 13.55
CA ILE A 107 -7.76 -7.55 14.69
C ILE A 107 -8.40 -6.27 14.17
N MET A 108 -9.67 -6.07 14.50
CA MET A 108 -10.39 -4.82 14.31
C MET A 108 -10.18 -3.95 15.55
N TYR A 109 -9.40 -2.90 15.40
CA TYR A 109 -8.96 -2.04 16.50
C TYR A 109 -9.46 -0.60 16.32
N ASN A 110 -10.15 -0.07 17.34
CA ASN A 110 -10.49 1.34 17.39
C ASN A 110 -9.31 2.12 18.01
N TYR A 111 -8.49 2.75 17.18
CA TYR A 111 -7.26 3.39 17.63
C TYR A 111 -7.50 4.70 18.39
N LYS A 112 -8.66 5.34 18.23
CA LYS A 112 -9.03 6.53 19.02
C LYS A 112 -9.51 6.16 20.43
N LEU A 113 -10.32 5.11 20.55
CA LEU A 113 -10.81 4.59 21.84
C LEU A 113 -9.79 3.66 22.52
N GLN A 114 -8.73 3.29 21.80
CA GLN A 114 -7.69 2.37 22.24
C GLN A 114 -8.23 0.99 22.67
N LYS A 115 -9.19 0.46 21.88
CA LYS A 115 -9.95 -0.74 22.22
C LYS A 115 -10.01 -1.70 21.04
N ILE A 116 -9.82 -3.00 21.31
CA ILE A 116 -10.12 -4.06 20.35
C ILE A 116 -11.65 -4.23 20.25
N GLU A 117 -12.19 -4.06 19.06
CA GLU A 117 -13.62 -4.26 18.82
C GLU A 117 -13.95 -5.71 18.48
N ARG A 118 -13.09 -6.38 17.70
CA ARG A 118 -13.23 -7.80 17.34
C ARG A 118 -11.86 -8.38 16.97
N THR A 119 -11.65 -9.65 17.30
CA THR A 119 -10.58 -10.47 16.71
C THR A 119 -11.25 -11.54 15.86
N ILE A 120 -10.88 -11.63 14.59
CA ILE A 120 -11.38 -12.60 13.64
C ILE A 120 -10.36 -13.73 13.57
N GLU A 121 -10.75 -14.95 14.00
CA GLU A 121 -9.90 -16.14 13.96
C GLU A 121 -10.17 -16.94 12.68
N LEU A 122 -9.27 -16.84 11.71
CA LEU A 122 -9.41 -17.50 10.42
C LEU A 122 -9.12 -19.00 10.55
N ARG A 123 -10.02 -19.82 9.99
CA ARG A 123 -9.86 -21.29 9.97
C ARG A 123 -8.73 -21.76 9.04
N GLU A 124 -8.40 -20.94 8.06
CA GLU A 124 -7.41 -21.22 7.02
C GLU A 124 -6.30 -20.17 7.08
N ASN A 125 -5.07 -20.58 6.79
CA ASN A 125 -3.96 -19.65 6.63
C ASN A 125 -4.12 -18.93 5.29
N ILE A 126 -4.17 -17.59 5.30
CA ILE A 126 -4.32 -16.79 4.08
C ILE A 126 -3.25 -15.71 3.98
N TYR A 127 -2.88 -15.36 2.75
CA TYR A 127 -2.24 -14.09 2.44
C TYR A 127 -3.33 -13.04 2.16
N CYS A 128 -3.52 -12.09 3.07
CA CYS A 128 -4.47 -10.99 2.92
C CYS A 128 -3.81 -9.81 2.20
N TYR A 129 -4.38 -9.37 1.09
CA TYR A 129 -3.82 -8.32 0.26
C TYR A 129 -4.56 -6.99 0.38
N ASP A 130 -5.86 -7.05 0.61
CA ASP A 130 -6.70 -5.88 0.81
C ASP A 130 -7.97 -6.24 1.59
N LEU A 131 -8.55 -5.26 2.26
CA LEU A 131 -9.78 -5.40 3.03
C LEU A 131 -10.62 -4.15 2.89
N VAL A 132 -11.94 -4.31 2.85
CA VAL A 132 -12.89 -3.20 2.82
C VAL A 132 -14.15 -3.57 3.59
N ILE A 133 -14.78 -2.59 4.25
CA ILE A 133 -16.06 -2.76 4.93
C ILE A 133 -17.15 -2.10 4.09
N ASP A 134 -18.33 -2.68 3.94
CA ASP A 134 -19.45 -1.95 3.34
C ASP A 134 -20.22 -1.10 4.37
N ASN A 135 -21.30 -0.45 3.92
CA ASN A 135 -22.12 0.39 4.78
C ASN A 135 -22.95 -0.38 5.81
N ASP A 136 -23.17 -1.68 5.58
CA ASP A 136 -23.91 -2.56 6.49
C ASP A 136 -22.97 -3.22 7.52
N GLY A 137 -21.65 -2.99 7.39
CA GLY A 137 -20.62 -3.52 8.28
C GLY A 137 -20.06 -4.87 7.84
N GLU A 138 -20.43 -5.38 6.66
CA GLU A 138 -19.86 -6.60 6.08
C GLU A 138 -18.41 -6.35 5.67
N ILE A 139 -17.53 -7.30 5.98
CA ILE A 139 -16.10 -7.19 5.71
C ILE A 139 -15.77 -8.06 4.51
N PHE A 140 -15.24 -7.43 3.46
CA PHE A 140 -14.75 -8.09 2.25
C PHE A 140 -13.23 -8.12 2.23
N ILE A 141 -12.67 -9.22 1.75
CA ILE A 141 -11.22 -9.44 1.70
C ILE A 141 -10.77 -9.93 0.33
N SER A 142 -9.60 -9.47 -0.10
CA SER A 142 -8.85 -9.96 -1.25
C SER A 142 -7.69 -10.79 -0.73
N TYR A 143 -7.65 -12.08 -1.04
CA TYR A 143 -6.70 -12.99 -0.41
C TYR A 143 -6.28 -14.15 -1.33
N ARG A 144 -5.24 -14.87 -0.90
CA ARG A 144 -4.82 -16.16 -1.44
C ARG A 144 -4.71 -17.17 -0.30
N LEU A 145 -5.08 -18.42 -0.55
CA LEU A 145 -4.82 -19.52 0.38
C LEU A 145 -3.31 -19.82 0.45
N VAL A 146 -2.81 -20.07 1.65
CA VAL A 146 -1.44 -20.56 1.84
C VAL A 146 -1.43 -22.06 1.54
N GLU A 147 -0.88 -22.44 0.39
CA GLU A 147 -0.69 -23.85 0.06
C GLU A 147 0.51 -24.43 0.83
N PRO A 148 0.42 -25.67 1.34
CA PRO A 148 1.57 -26.35 1.89
C PRO A 148 2.58 -26.61 0.76
N ARG A 149 3.74 -25.92 0.79
CA ARG A 149 4.93 -26.08 -0.09
C ARG A 149 5.02 -25.24 -1.37
N VAL A 150 4.38 -24.08 -1.44
CA VAL A 150 4.75 -23.09 -2.47
C VAL A 150 5.87 -22.21 -1.90
N THR A 151 7.08 -22.76 -1.81
CA THR A 151 8.29 -22.06 -1.33
C THR A 151 9.18 -21.54 -2.46
N GLU A 152 8.87 -21.90 -3.71
CA GLU A 152 9.67 -21.52 -4.87
C GLU A 152 8.70 -21.12 -5.99
N VAL A 153 8.34 -19.83 -6.06
CA VAL A 153 8.02 -19.26 -7.37
C VAL A 153 9.37 -19.23 -8.08
N ASP A 154 9.59 -20.18 -8.97
CA ASP A 154 10.83 -20.27 -9.75
C ASP A 154 10.97 -18.98 -10.56
N THR A 155 11.77 -18.04 -10.05
CA THR A 155 11.96 -16.73 -10.69
C THR A 155 12.88 -16.81 -11.91
N GLU A 156 13.55 -17.95 -12.12
CA GLU A 156 14.49 -18.15 -13.22
C GLU A 156 13.80 -18.71 -14.47
N ASP A 157 12.74 -19.51 -14.31
CA ASP A 157 11.86 -19.93 -15.40
C ASP A 157 10.59 -19.07 -15.36
N ASN A 158 10.35 -18.25 -16.40
CA ASN A 158 9.13 -17.43 -16.58
C ASN A 158 7.79 -18.22 -16.59
N CYS A 159 7.74 -19.46 -16.09
CA CYS A 159 6.53 -20.19 -15.74
C CYS A 159 6.00 -19.69 -14.38
N LEU A 160 5.58 -18.43 -14.39
CA LEU A 160 4.72 -17.84 -13.37
C LEU A 160 3.31 -18.43 -13.54
N ASP A 161 3.16 -19.72 -13.24
CA ASP A 161 1.87 -20.40 -13.29
C ASP A 161 0.87 -19.64 -12.41
N GLU A 162 -0.32 -19.45 -12.98
CA GLU A 162 -1.34 -18.51 -12.54
C GLU A 162 -1.78 -18.77 -11.09
N ILE A 163 -1.48 -17.85 -10.19
CA ILE A 163 -1.95 -17.92 -8.80
C ILE A 163 -3.44 -17.59 -8.77
N ASP A 164 -4.22 -18.48 -8.16
CA ASP A 164 -5.62 -18.21 -7.85
C ASP A 164 -5.72 -17.27 -6.64
N TYR A 165 -6.43 -16.17 -6.84
CA TYR A 165 -6.80 -15.21 -5.82
C TYR A 165 -8.32 -15.25 -5.61
N TYR A 166 -8.74 -14.85 -4.41
CA TYR A 166 -10.11 -14.96 -3.96
C TYR A 166 -10.61 -13.61 -3.46
N ILE A 167 -11.88 -13.34 -3.76
CA ILE A 167 -12.66 -12.31 -3.07
C ILE A 167 -13.61 -13.04 -2.15
N GLY A 168 -13.58 -12.72 -0.85
CA GLY A 168 -14.43 -13.34 0.15
C GLY A 168 -15.13 -12.33 1.05
N SER A 169 -16.21 -12.76 1.69
CA SER A 169 -16.90 -12.06 2.78
C SER A 169 -16.64 -12.79 4.10
N ILE A 170 -16.27 -12.06 5.14
CA ILE A 170 -16.05 -12.61 6.49
C ILE A 170 -17.37 -12.67 7.24
N ASN A 171 -17.80 -13.88 7.59
CA ASN A 171 -19.03 -14.13 8.34
C ASN A 171 -18.86 -13.84 9.84
N ASP A 172 -19.97 -13.81 10.58
CA ASP A 172 -19.98 -13.65 12.05
C ASP A 172 -19.28 -14.79 12.79
N ASP A 173 -19.20 -15.99 12.20
CA ASP A 173 -18.50 -17.16 12.75
C ASP A 173 -17.02 -17.25 12.34
N ASP A 174 -16.46 -16.13 11.86
CA ASP A 174 -15.10 -15.94 11.33
C ASP A 174 -14.74 -16.80 10.11
N SER A 175 -15.71 -17.53 9.54
CA SER A 175 -15.50 -18.22 8.26
C SER A 175 -15.55 -17.26 7.08
N ILE A 176 -14.84 -17.59 6.00
CA ILE A 176 -14.86 -16.81 4.76
C ILE A 176 -15.79 -17.48 3.76
N THR A 177 -16.80 -16.74 3.30
CA THR A 177 -17.60 -17.13 2.12
C THR A 177 -16.89 -16.64 0.86
N VAL A 178 -16.43 -17.55 0.01
CA VAL A 178 -15.86 -17.20 -1.30
C VAL A 178 -16.94 -16.65 -2.21
N LEU A 179 -16.73 -15.45 -2.75
CA LEU A 179 -17.63 -14.76 -3.66
C LEU A 179 -17.14 -14.81 -5.12
N ASP A 180 -15.83 -14.69 -5.32
CA ASP A 180 -15.20 -14.75 -6.65
C ASP A 180 -13.83 -15.42 -6.56
N THR A 181 -13.39 -15.96 -7.69
CA THR A 181 -12.03 -16.43 -7.91
C THR A 181 -11.50 -15.80 -9.18
N TYR A 182 -10.29 -15.26 -9.13
CA TYR A 182 -9.65 -14.63 -10.28
C TYR A 182 -8.17 -15.02 -10.35
N LYS A 183 -7.63 -14.99 -11.57
CA LYS A 183 -6.20 -15.23 -11.79
C LYS A 183 -5.50 -13.90 -11.78
N GLY A 184 -4.60 -13.70 -10.84
CA GLY A 184 -3.85 -12.45 -10.74
C GLY A 184 -2.61 -12.49 -11.61
N PHE A 185 -2.11 -11.31 -11.99
CA PHE A 185 -0.70 -11.20 -12.34
C PHE A 185 0.09 -11.45 -11.07
N VAL A 186 1.11 -12.32 -11.15
CA VAL A 186 1.99 -12.55 -10.00
C VAL A 186 2.46 -11.18 -9.49
N TYR A 187 2.23 -10.93 -8.20
CA TYR A 187 2.64 -9.70 -7.48
C TYR A 187 1.74 -8.47 -7.67
N LYS A 188 0.55 -8.61 -8.26
CA LYS A 188 -0.45 -7.54 -8.34
C LYS A 188 -1.87 -8.08 -8.06
N PRO A 189 -2.17 -8.52 -6.82
CA PRO A 189 -3.55 -8.83 -6.42
C PRO A 189 -4.45 -7.59 -6.59
N SER A 190 -5.74 -7.84 -6.78
CA SER A 190 -6.72 -6.78 -6.91
C SER A 190 -6.89 -6.05 -5.59
N ARG A 191 -6.94 -4.72 -5.68
CA ARG A 191 -7.29 -3.84 -4.57
C ARG A 191 -8.71 -3.34 -4.72
N PHE A 192 -9.38 -3.16 -3.59
CA PHE A 192 -10.72 -2.63 -3.54
C PHE A 192 -10.71 -1.12 -3.76
N SER A 193 -11.79 -0.63 -4.37
CA SER A 193 -12.11 0.79 -4.45
C SER A 193 -13.59 0.97 -4.18
N LYS A 194 -13.94 2.04 -3.45
CA LYS A 194 -15.34 2.41 -3.19
C LYS A 194 -15.75 3.56 -4.09
N VAL A 195 -16.92 3.44 -4.71
CA VAL A 195 -17.66 4.58 -5.32
C VAL A 195 -19.00 4.63 -4.63
N LEU A 196 -19.28 5.74 -3.94
CA LEU A 196 -20.40 5.82 -3.01
C LEU A 196 -20.38 4.65 -2.01
N SER A 197 -21.38 3.76 -2.05
CA SER A 197 -21.48 2.56 -1.22
C SER A 197 -20.99 1.28 -1.89
N ASP A 198 -20.71 1.34 -3.19
CA ASP A 198 -20.41 0.15 -3.98
C ASP A 198 -18.92 -0.16 -3.96
N ILE A 199 -18.59 -1.45 -3.83
CA ILE A 199 -17.23 -1.95 -3.79
C ILE A 199 -16.86 -2.53 -5.15
N TYR A 200 -15.73 -2.09 -5.68
CA TYR A 200 -15.19 -2.50 -6.98
C TYR A 200 -13.80 -3.07 -6.82
N TYR A 201 -13.44 -3.99 -7.72
CA TYR A 201 -12.09 -4.53 -7.82
C TYR A 201 -11.79 -4.88 -9.27
N THR A 202 -10.50 -4.88 -9.61
CA THR A 202 -10.04 -5.31 -10.92
C THR A 202 -10.02 -6.83 -11.01
N TYR A 203 -10.15 -7.40 -12.20
CA TYR A 203 -9.99 -8.83 -12.38
C TYR A 203 -9.28 -9.12 -13.70
N LYS A 204 -8.64 -10.30 -13.75
CA LYS A 204 -8.11 -10.89 -14.96
C LYS A 204 -8.55 -12.35 -15.01
N GLU A 205 -8.97 -12.77 -16.19
CA GLU A 205 -9.39 -14.13 -16.52
C GLU A 205 -8.73 -14.54 -17.83
N GLU A 206 -7.95 -15.60 -17.81
CA GLU A 206 -7.42 -16.22 -19.03
C GLU A 206 -8.29 -17.41 -19.43
N ASN A 207 -8.71 -17.43 -20.69
CA ASN A 207 -9.27 -18.60 -21.33
C ASN A 207 -8.36 -19.04 -22.48
N ASN A 208 -8.57 -20.25 -23.01
CA ASN A 208 -7.73 -20.86 -24.06
C ASN A 208 -7.52 -20.01 -25.34
N THR A 209 -8.27 -18.92 -25.50
CA THR A 209 -8.25 -18.09 -26.72
C THR A 209 -7.98 -16.61 -26.47
N LYS A 210 -8.19 -16.11 -25.25
CA LYS A 210 -8.14 -14.68 -24.91
C LYS A 210 -7.90 -14.45 -23.43
N THR A 211 -7.18 -13.38 -23.14
CA THR A 211 -7.14 -12.75 -21.82
C THR A 211 -8.23 -11.70 -21.74
N ILE A 212 -9.10 -11.83 -20.75
CA ILE A 212 -10.12 -10.84 -20.41
C ILE A 212 -9.66 -10.17 -19.13
N SER A 213 -9.77 -8.85 -19.05
CA SER A 213 -9.58 -8.14 -17.81
C SER A 213 -10.61 -7.04 -17.66
N GLY A 214 -10.80 -6.54 -16.45
CA GLY A 214 -11.86 -5.58 -16.24
C GLY A 214 -12.08 -5.19 -14.79
N ILE A 215 -13.28 -4.70 -14.52
CA ILE A 215 -13.72 -4.29 -13.19
C ILE A 215 -15.01 -5.04 -12.87
N LYS A 216 -15.04 -5.66 -11.69
CA LYS A 216 -16.23 -6.27 -11.09
C LYS A 216 -16.68 -5.41 -9.90
N LYS A 217 -17.98 -5.50 -9.59
CA LYS A 217 -18.64 -4.89 -8.43
C LYS A 217 -19.19 -5.98 -7.53
N ILE A 218 -19.10 -5.76 -6.22
CA ILE A 218 -19.79 -6.55 -5.22
C ILE A 218 -21.15 -5.88 -4.94
N ASP A 219 -22.25 -6.55 -5.29
CA ASP A 219 -23.63 -6.14 -5.03
C ASP A 219 -24.31 -7.18 -4.14
N LYS A 220 -24.43 -6.91 -2.83
CA LYS A 220 -25.09 -7.78 -1.85
C LYS A 220 -24.62 -9.23 -1.93
N ASN A 221 -23.30 -9.44 -1.82
CA ASN A 221 -22.66 -10.75 -1.96
C ASN A 221 -22.79 -11.41 -3.34
N LYS A 222 -23.19 -10.65 -4.38
CA LYS A 222 -23.11 -11.08 -5.78
C LYS A 222 -22.04 -10.31 -6.52
N ILE A 223 -21.42 -10.98 -7.47
CA ILE A 223 -20.38 -10.40 -8.31
C ILE A 223 -20.97 -10.03 -9.65
N VAL A 224 -20.84 -8.76 -10.02
CA VAL A 224 -21.33 -8.22 -11.29
C VAL A 224 -20.14 -7.68 -12.09
N SER A 225 -19.97 -8.14 -13.33
CA SER A 225 -18.98 -7.54 -14.24
C SER A 225 -19.51 -6.21 -14.74
N VAL A 226 -18.72 -5.15 -14.57
CA VAL A 226 -19.12 -3.76 -14.86
C VAL A 226 -18.42 -3.26 -16.11
N HIS A 227 -17.09 -3.47 -16.17
CA HIS A 227 -16.27 -3.16 -17.35
C HIS A 227 -15.51 -4.39 -17.79
N LYS A 228 -15.43 -4.58 -19.11
CA LYS A 228 -14.70 -5.67 -19.74
C LYS A 228 -13.80 -5.11 -20.83
N PHE A 229 -12.53 -5.44 -20.75
CA PHE A 229 -11.50 -5.10 -21.73
C PHE A 229 -10.96 -6.40 -22.32
N GLU A 230 -10.96 -6.48 -23.64
CA GLU A 230 -10.41 -7.61 -24.38
C GLU A 230 -9.10 -7.18 -25.04
N ASP A 231 -8.13 -8.10 -25.10
CA ASP A 231 -6.91 -7.96 -25.89
C ASP A 231 -6.06 -6.72 -25.51
N ILE A 232 -5.99 -6.40 -24.21
CA ILE A 232 -5.17 -5.30 -23.67
C ILE A 232 -3.74 -5.75 -23.40
N ASP A 233 -2.78 -4.85 -23.62
CA ASP A 233 -1.35 -5.13 -23.43
C ASP A 233 -1.01 -5.24 -21.93
N TYR A 234 -1.62 -4.39 -21.10
CA TYR A 234 -1.40 -4.34 -19.65
C TYR A 234 -2.57 -3.70 -18.90
N LEU A 235 -2.84 -4.21 -17.69
CA LEU A 235 -3.78 -3.66 -16.71
C LEU A 235 -3.12 -3.52 -15.35
N ASP A 236 -3.16 -2.33 -14.77
CA ASP A 236 -2.84 -2.17 -13.34
C ASP A 236 -4.02 -2.69 -12.51
N THR A 237 -3.73 -3.50 -11.48
CA THR A 237 -4.78 -4.07 -10.62
C THR A 237 -5.26 -3.09 -9.54
N ARG A 238 -4.57 -1.96 -9.39
CA ARG A 238 -4.98 -0.87 -8.50
C ARG A 238 -6.10 -0.07 -9.14
N LEU A 239 -7.16 0.12 -8.37
CA LEU A 239 -8.33 0.90 -8.76
C LEU A 239 -8.45 2.11 -7.82
N PHE A 240 -8.44 3.31 -8.39
CA PHE A 240 -8.59 4.54 -7.63
C PHE A 240 -9.98 5.14 -7.85
N SER A 241 -10.46 5.90 -6.89
CA SER A 241 -11.79 6.51 -6.92
C SER A 241 -11.76 7.90 -6.30
N ASN A 242 -12.55 8.81 -6.87
CA ASN A 242 -12.85 10.11 -6.28
C ASN A 242 -14.27 10.18 -5.69
N GLU A 243 -14.81 9.03 -5.27
CA GLU A 243 -16.17 8.81 -4.73
C GLU A 243 -17.29 8.80 -5.78
N ASN A 244 -17.06 9.37 -6.97
CA ASN A 244 -18.05 9.43 -8.05
C ASN A 244 -17.63 8.60 -9.28
N LEU A 245 -16.32 8.56 -9.55
CA LEU A 245 -15.74 7.93 -10.72
C LEU A 245 -14.62 6.98 -10.29
N LEU A 246 -14.36 6.00 -11.14
CA LEU A 246 -13.23 5.08 -11.06
C LEU A 246 -12.15 5.50 -12.03
N MET A 247 -10.90 5.25 -11.66
CA MET A 247 -9.74 5.37 -12.53
C MET A 247 -8.92 4.10 -12.49
N ILE A 248 -8.56 3.63 -13.67
CA ILE A 248 -7.65 2.50 -13.87
C ILE A 248 -6.55 2.87 -14.87
N PHE A 249 -5.34 2.42 -14.61
CA PHE A 249 -4.20 2.61 -15.51
C PHE A 249 -4.02 1.39 -16.41
N MET A 250 -3.88 1.64 -17.71
CA MET A 250 -3.87 0.62 -18.75
C MET A 250 -2.85 0.95 -19.84
N GLU A 251 -2.39 -0.08 -20.54
CA GLU A 251 -1.73 0.08 -21.84
C GLU A 251 -2.70 -0.33 -22.94
N ASP A 252 -3.08 0.65 -23.77
CA ASP A 252 -4.00 0.51 -24.90
C ASP A 252 -3.20 0.76 -26.19
N ASN A 253 -3.04 -0.25 -27.03
CA ASN A 253 -2.26 -0.18 -28.27
C ASN A 253 -0.85 0.37 -28.03
N LYS A 254 -0.12 -0.20 -27.07
CA LYS A 254 1.23 0.23 -26.67
C LYS A 254 1.36 1.65 -26.11
N THR A 255 0.24 2.27 -25.74
CA THR A 255 0.22 3.61 -25.16
C THR A 255 -0.37 3.56 -23.77
N ALA A 256 0.41 4.02 -22.79
CA ALA A 256 -0.05 4.14 -21.41
C ALA A 256 -1.15 5.20 -21.31
N CYS A 257 -2.21 4.90 -20.57
CA CYS A 257 -3.34 5.81 -20.39
C CYS A 257 -4.10 5.55 -19.09
N PHE A 258 -4.83 6.57 -18.65
CA PHE A 258 -5.82 6.46 -17.58
C PHE A 258 -7.22 6.36 -18.21
N TYR A 259 -7.96 5.33 -17.83
CA TYR A 259 -9.37 5.20 -18.14
C TYR A 259 -10.18 5.75 -16.98
N ILE A 260 -11.07 6.71 -17.27
CA ILE A 260 -12.00 7.28 -16.30
C ILE A 260 -13.38 6.69 -16.56
N LEU A 261 -13.96 6.07 -15.54
CA LEU A 261 -15.12 5.21 -15.67
C LEU A 261 -16.19 5.59 -14.64
N ASN A 262 -17.46 5.41 -14.98
CA ASN A 262 -18.51 5.21 -13.98
C ASN A 262 -19.08 3.79 -14.12
N GLU A 263 -20.09 3.42 -13.34
CA GLU A 263 -20.65 2.05 -13.39
C GLU A 263 -21.11 1.63 -14.79
N ASN A 264 -21.57 2.56 -15.63
CA ASN A 264 -22.23 2.20 -16.89
C ASN A 264 -21.39 2.49 -18.13
N ASN A 265 -20.41 3.40 -18.05
CA ASN A 265 -19.75 3.95 -19.20
C ASN A 265 -18.28 4.27 -18.96
N LEU A 266 -17.50 4.17 -20.03
CA LEU A 266 -16.26 4.90 -20.18
C LEU A 266 -16.58 6.38 -20.32
N ILE A 267 -16.08 7.19 -19.38
CA ILE A 267 -16.25 8.65 -19.39
C ILE A 267 -15.15 9.30 -20.21
N ASP A 268 -13.91 8.87 -20.01
CA ASP A 268 -12.75 9.52 -20.63
C ASP A 268 -11.53 8.59 -20.73
N LYS A 269 -10.61 8.93 -21.63
CA LYS A 269 -9.28 8.31 -21.77
C LYS A 269 -8.21 9.38 -21.85
N ILE A 270 -7.27 9.36 -20.91
CA ILE A 270 -6.16 10.30 -20.85
C ILE A 270 -4.88 9.57 -21.23
N TYR A 271 -4.35 9.85 -22.41
CA TYR A 271 -3.10 9.26 -22.87
C TYR A 271 -1.88 9.97 -22.28
N LEU A 272 -0.87 9.17 -21.96
CA LEU A 272 0.44 9.65 -21.55
C LEU A 272 1.39 9.70 -22.74
N GLU A 273 2.35 10.61 -22.66
CA GLU A 273 3.41 10.69 -23.64
C GLU A 273 4.41 9.53 -23.43
N PRO A 274 5.04 8.99 -24.48
CA PRO A 274 5.95 7.85 -24.36
C PRO A 274 7.16 8.07 -23.43
N TYR A 275 7.51 9.32 -23.14
CA TYR A 275 8.60 9.67 -22.25
C TYR A 275 8.17 9.82 -20.77
N GLU A 276 6.87 9.74 -20.47
CA GLU A 276 6.31 9.90 -19.12
C GLU A 276 6.31 8.54 -18.39
N LYS A 277 7.40 8.20 -17.69
CA LYS A 277 7.50 6.96 -16.92
C LYS A 277 6.83 7.10 -15.55
N VAL A 278 5.60 6.62 -15.43
CA VAL A 278 4.80 6.71 -14.20
C VAL A 278 5.45 5.95 -13.04
N LEU A 279 5.59 6.63 -11.90
CA LEU A 279 6.05 6.07 -10.63
C LEU A 279 4.87 5.81 -9.68
N SER A 280 3.98 6.79 -9.56
CA SER A 280 2.80 6.73 -8.70
C SER A 280 1.73 7.66 -9.23
N TYR A 281 0.46 7.37 -8.93
CA TYR A 281 -0.66 8.18 -9.39
C TYR A 281 -1.87 7.99 -8.48
N ASN A 282 -2.77 8.97 -8.48
CA ASN A 282 -4.05 8.89 -7.77
C ASN A 282 -5.09 9.79 -8.44
N MET A 283 -6.36 9.55 -8.14
CA MET A 283 -7.49 10.31 -8.68
C MET A 283 -7.84 11.47 -7.74
N LEU A 284 -8.16 12.62 -8.33
CA LEU A 284 -8.70 13.80 -7.66
C LEU A 284 -10.11 14.07 -8.18
N GLU A 285 -10.83 15.00 -7.55
CA GLU A 285 -12.18 15.39 -7.97
C GLU A 285 -12.19 15.84 -9.45
N ASN A 286 -11.20 16.66 -9.83
CA ASN A 286 -11.16 17.34 -11.13
C ASN A 286 -9.99 16.89 -12.02
N GLY A 287 -9.30 15.79 -11.70
CA GLY A 287 -8.18 15.34 -12.52
C GLY A 287 -7.40 14.16 -11.96
N VAL A 288 -6.23 13.91 -12.55
CA VAL A 288 -5.28 12.88 -12.12
C VAL A 288 -4.00 13.56 -11.64
N VAL A 289 -3.49 13.14 -10.49
CA VAL A 289 -2.13 13.49 -10.04
C VAL A 289 -1.20 12.34 -10.33
N VAL A 290 -0.06 12.62 -10.95
CA VAL A 290 0.90 11.63 -11.44
C VAL A 290 2.31 12.06 -11.04
N SER A 291 3.03 11.20 -10.32
CA SER A 291 4.48 11.28 -10.23
C SER A 291 5.08 10.45 -11.34
N TYR A 292 5.97 11.04 -12.11
CA TYR A 292 6.63 10.37 -13.21
C TYR A 292 8.07 10.84 -13.36
N GLN A 293 8.87 10.01 -14.01
CA GLN A 293 10.20 10.38 -14.49
C GLN A 293 10.10 10.71 -15.98
N ASN A 294 10.56 11.91 -16.36
CA ASN A 294 10.67 12.29 -17.76
C ASN A 294 11.93 11.64 -18.36
N SER A 295 11.76 10.62 -19.22
CA SER A 295 12.91 9.86 -19.74
C SER A 295 13.79 10.65 -20.71
N ASN A 296 13.32 11.80 -21.23
CA ASN A 296 14.13 12.66 -22.11
C ASN A 296 15.13 13.51 -21.31
N THR A 297 14.82 13.81 -20.06
CA THR A 297 15.62 14.70 -19.20
C THR A 297 16.15 14.03 -17.94
N ASP A 298 15.65 12.83 -17.61
CA ASP A 298 15.92 12.10 -16.37
C ASP A 298 15.53 12.89 -15.11
N ILE A 299 14.50 13.76 -15.23
CA ILE A 299 13.98 14.59 -14.16
C ILE A 299 12.66 14.02 -13.66
N SER A 300 12.53 13.94 -12.34
CA SER A 300 11.29 13.56 -11.65
C SER A 300 10.37 14.76 -11.49
N GLU A 301 9.11 14.56 -11.83
CA GLU A 301 8.09 15.61 -11.89
C GLU A 301 6.77 15.11 -11.29
N LEU A 302 6.00 16.06 -10.75
CA LEU A 302 4.58 15.88 -10.47
C LEU A 302 3.78 16.58 -11.56
N MET A 303 2.82 15.86 -12.11
CA MET A 303 1.87 16.33 -13.10
C MET A 303 0.46 16.25 -12.53
N PHE A 304 -0.34 17.27 -12.83
CA PHE A 304 -1.78 17.24 -12.70
C PHE A 304 -2.39 17.33 -14.10
N ILE A 305 -3.32 16.43 -14.42
CA ILE A 305 -4.05 16.41 -15.68
C ILE A 305 -5.52 16.69 -15.37
N SER A 306 -6.05 17.80 -15.87
CA SER A 306 -7.44 18.22 -15.67
C SER A 306 -8.42 17.33 -16.44
N PHE A 307 -9.55 16.96 -15.83
CA PHE A 307 -10.64 16.25 -16.51
C PHE A 307 -11.47 17.15 -17.43
N ILE A 308 -11.36 18.48 -17.32
CA ILE A 308 -12.21 19.42 -18.07
C ILE A 308 -11.66 19.64 -19.49
N ASP A 309 -10.36 19.85 -19.60
CA ASP A 309 -9.67 20.32 -20.80
C ASP A 309 -8.38 19.55 -21.11
N HIS A 310 -8.03 18.56 -20.28
CA HIS A 310 -6.79 17.78 -20.37
C HIS A 310 -5.52 18.63 -20.30
N GLU A 311 -5.61 19.87 -19.78
CA GLU A 311 -4.42 20.67 -19.55
C GLU A 311 -3.53 20.00 -18.50
N LYS A 312 -2.24 19.92 -18.83
CA LYS A 312 -1.20 19.35 -17.98
C LYS A 312 -0.47 20.48 -17.26
N SER A 313 -0.51 20.44 -15.94
CA SER A 313 0.33 21.29 -15.10
C SER A 313 1.45 20.46 -14.50
N VAL A 314 2.68 20.95 -14.60
CA VAL A 314 3.87 20.19 -14.19
C VAL A 314 4.72 21.02 -13.23
N THR A 315 5.22 20.38 -12.18
CA THR A 315 6.25 20.95 -11.30
C THR A 315 7.33 19.92 -11.04
N ARG A 316 8.57 20.38 -10.89
CA ARG A 316 9.67 19.51 -10.47
C ARG A 316 9.42 19.01 -9.05
N SER A 317 9.73 17.74 -8.80
CA SER A 317 9.61 17.10 -7.49
C SER A 317 10.73 16.09 -7.27
N ASN A 318 10.79 15.50 -6.07
CA ASN A 318 11.45 14.20 -5.91
C ASN A 318 10.59 13.11 -6.58
N ASP A 319 11.14 11.91 -6.74
CA ASP A 319 10.31 10.72 -6.99
C ASP A 319 9.30 10.58 -5.86
N ILE A 320 8.01 10.45 -6.19
CA ILE A 320 6.98 10.13 -5.21
C ILE A 320 6.44 8.75 -5.55
N TYR A 321 6.72 7.77 -4.69
CA TYR A 321 6.44 6.36 -4.97
C TYR A 321 5.06 5.90 -4.49
N ALA A 322 4.49 6.58 -3.49
CA ALA A 322 3.10 6.40 -3.08
C ALA A 322 2.38 7.74 -3.04
N ILE A 323 1.18 7.80 -3.63
CA ILE A 323 0.27 8.94 -3.54
C ILE A 323 -1.09 8.42 -3.07
N VAL A 324 -1.63 9.06 -2.03
CA VAL A 324 -2.98 8.80 -1.55
C VAL A 324 -3.75 10.12 -1.53
N SER A 325 -4.85 10.16 -2.28
CA SER A 325 -5.75 11.30 -2.31
C SER A 325 -6.93 11.13 -1.34
N ASN A 326 -7.46 12.25 -0.86
CA ASN A 326 -8.78 12.31 -0.23
C ASN A 326 -9.95 12.33 -1.25
N GLY A 327 -9.68 12.28 -2.56
CA GLY A 327 -10.68 12.39 -3.63
C GLY A 327 -11.09 13.83 -3.98
N LEU A 328 -10.55 14.84 -3.28
CA LEU A 328 -10.79 16.26 -3.55
C LEU A 328 -9.65 16.85 -4.38
N ASN A 329 -9.02 17.93 -3.90
CA ASN A 329 -7.96 18.65 -4.59
C ASN A 329 -6.57 18.47 -3.95
N ASN A 330 -6.45 17.55 -2.99
CA ASN A 330 -5.21 17.34 -2.26
C ASN A 330 -4.89 15.85 -2.07
N CYS A 331 -3.63 15.59 -1.81
CA CYS A 331 -3.12 14.26 -1.52
C CYS A 331 -1.89 14.34 -0.62
N ILE A 332 -1.49 13.19 -0.09
CA ILE A 332 -0.18 13.00 0.52
C ILE A 332 0.63 12.02 -0.31
N GLY A 333 1.95 12.15 -0.25
CA GLY A 333 2.84 11.19 -0.88
C GLY A 333 4.17 11.03 -0.18
N THR A 334 4.89 9.96 -0.51
CA THR A 334 6.19 9.62 0.07
C THR A 334 7.29 9.57 -0.99
N ASP A 335 8.44 10.13 -0.63
CA ASP A 335 9.63 10.15 -1.47
C ASP A 335 10.62 9.00 -1.13
N PRO A 336 11.72 8.77 -1.88
CA PRO A 336 12.67 7.68 -1.57
C PRO A 336 13.38 7.83 -0.21
N PHE A 337 13.28 9.01 0.41
CA PHE A 337 13.79 9.27 1.76
C PHE A 337 12.67 9.14 2.81
N PHE A 338 11.54 8.56 2.42
CA PHE A 338 10.34 8.37 3.22
C PHE A 338 9.73 9.66 3.77
N ASN A 339 10.08 10.83 3.22
CA ASN A 339 9.47 12.07 3.66
C ASN A 339 8.00 12.10 3.22
N VAL A 340 7.13 12.54 4.13
CA VAL A 340 5.71 12.74 3.82
C VAL A 340 5.53 14.16 3.29
N HIS A 341 4.98 14.25 2.09
CA HIS A 341 4.66 15.50 1.39
C HIS A 341 3.16 15.67 1.31
N TYR A 342 2.68 16.88 1.57
CA TYR A 342 1.33 17.33 1.23
C TYR A 342 1.36 18.00 -0.13
N ILE A 343 0.54 17.51 -1.03
CA ILE A 343 0.43 17.99 -2.40
C ILE A 343 -0.97 18.57 -2.54
N ASN A 344 -1.06 19.83 -2.94
CA ASN A 344 -2.33 20.53 -3.11
C ASN A 344 -2.38 21.17 -4.49
N ILE A 345 -3.53 21.01 -5.16
CA ILE A 345 -3.79 21.50 -6.52
C ILE A 345 -4.87 22.56 -6.47
N ASN A 346 -4.50 23.79 -6.78
CA ASN A 346 -5.40 24.95 -6.81
C ASN A 346 -5.23 25.69 -8.14
N ASP A 347 -6.32 25.90 -8.87
CA ASP A 347 -6.32 26.58 -10.18
C ASP A 347 -5.25 26.02 -11.14
N GLY A 348 -5.15 24.69 -11.21
CA GLY A 348 -4.16 23.98 -12.00
C GLY A 348 -2.72 24.11 -11.48
N LYS A 349 -2.44 24.81 -10.38
CA LYS A 349 -1.08 24.91 -9.81
C LYS A 349 -0.85 23.84 -8.76
N ILE A 350 0.27 23.14 -8.89
CA ILE A 350 0.71 22.14 -7.92
C ILE A 350 1.58 22.82 -6.86
N SER A 351 1.23 22.64 -5.60
CA SER A 351 2.02 23.04 -4.44
C SER A 351 2.44 21.81 -3.65
N ILE A 352 3.71 21.73 -3.25
CA ILE A 352 4.28 20.60 -2.52
C ILE A 352 4.88 21.13 -1.23
N ASN A 353 4.39 20.64 -0.10
CA ASN A 353 4.90 21.00 1.22
C ASN A 353 5.35 19.75 1.96
N LYS A 354 6.61 19.70 2.41
CA LYS A 354 7.09 18.62 3.27
C LYS A 354 6.42 18.74 4.65
N LEU A 355 5.65 17.72 5.04
CA LEU A 355 4.93 17.70 6.32
C LEU A 355 5.78 17.15 7.46
N ALA A 356 6.50 16.06 7.16
CA ALA A 356 7.31 15.37 8.14
C ALA A 356 8.66 15.02 7.52
N ASP A 357 9.72 15.26 8.28
CA ASP A 357 11.05 14.76 7.99
C ASP A 357 11.29 13.51 8.83
N ILE A 358 11.10 12.35 8.23
CA ILE A 358 11.24 11.07 8.93
C ILE A 358 12.69 10.88 9.41
N ASN A 359 13.68 11.46 8.72
CA ASN A 359 15.08 11.45 9.18
C ASN A 359 15.29 12.21 10.50
N LYS A 360 14.45 13.20 10.81
CA LYS A 360 14.49 13.90 12.11
C LYS A 360 13.82 13.11 13.24
N LEU A 361 13.00 12.10 12.92
CA LEU A 361 12.38 11.24 13.92
C LEU A 361 13.36 10.21 14.52
N LYS A 362 14.65 10.21 14.09
CA LYS A 362 15.70 9.27 14.54
C LYS A 362 15.28 7.80 14.44
N ILE A 363 14.48 7.48 13.43
CA ILE A 363 14.00 6.13 13.14
C ILE A 363 15.18 5.35 12.56
N SER A 364 15.62 4.34 13.30
CA SER A 364 16.80 3.55 12.98
C SER A 364 16.37 2.31 12.22
N ASN A 365 16.71 2.29 10.94
CA ASN A 365 16.36 1.31 9.92
C ASN A 365 15.09 1.69 9.16
N MET A 366 15.24 1.61 7.84
CA MET A 366 14.29 2.02 6.83
C MET A 366 13.56 0.76 6.37
N ASN A 367 12.24 0.72 6.50
CA ASN A 367 11.32 0.20 5.49
C ASN A 367 9.84 0.52 5.83
N ILE A 368 9.15 0.96 4.75
CA ILE A 368 7.70 1.03 4.51
C ILE A 368 6.91 2.04 5.37
N VAL A 369 6.70 3.23 4.79
CA VAL A 369 5.63 4.16 5.19
C VAL A 369 4.37 3.82 4.40
N ARG A 370 3.29 3.44 5.08
CA ARG A 370 1.96 3.29 4.45
C ARG A 370 1.14 4.54 4.63
N LEU A 371 0.38 4.88 3.59
CA LEU A 371 -0.51 6.03 3.55
C LEU A 371 -1.95 5.50 3.44
N PHE A 372 -2.86 6.08 4.21
CA PHE A 372 -4.28 5.70 4.21
C PHE A 372 -5.15 6.91 3.93
N LYS A 373 -6.13 6.74 3.03
CA LYS A 373 -7.23 7.70 2.85
C LYS A 373 -8.17 7.51 4.03
N LYS A 374 -8.60 8.60 4.65
CA LYS A 374 -9.70 8.60 5.62
C LYS A 374 -10.83 9.46 5.07
N ASP A 375 -11.03 10.63 5.67
CA ASP A 375 -12.07 11.60 5.33
C ASP A 375 -11.53 12.83 4.60
N LYS A 376 -12.43 13.77 4.32
CA LYS A 376 -12.11 15.12 3.87
C LYS A 376 -11.05 15.76 4.77
N ASN A 377 -9.83 15.81 4.25
CA ASN A 377 -8.64 16.40 4.86
C ASN A 377 -8.00 15.60 6.02
N ASN A 378 -8.33 14.32 6.16
CA ASN A 378 -7.68 13.43 7.11
C ASN A 378 -6.88 12.35 6.38
N TYR A 379 -5.66 12.10 6.85
CA TYR A 379 -4.80 11.06 6.31
C TYR A 379 -4.15 10.23 7.42
N GLY A 380 -4.04 8.93 7.18
CA GLY A 380 -3.26 8.03 8.01
C GLY A 380 -1.85 7.85 7.47
N VAL A 381 -0.85 7.88 8.35
CA VAL A 381 0.53 7.49 8.02
C VAL A 381 1.00 6.45 9.02
N PHE A 382 1.30 5.25 8.54
CA PHE A 382 1.87 4.18 9.37
C PHE A 382 3.35 4.02 9.08
N LEU A 383 4.15 4.07 10.14
CA LEU A 383 5.58 3.78 10.14
C LEU A 383 5.75 2.35 10.67
N GLU A 384 5.88 1.38 9.78
CA GLU A 384 5.87 -0.06 10.11
C GLU A 384 6.93 -0.42 11.16
N ASP A 385 8.19 -0.02 10.94
CA ASP A 385 9.33 -0.36 11.83
C ASP A 385 9.15 0.12 13.27
N GLU A 386 8.37 1.19 13.48
CA GLU A 386 8.13 1.79 14.79
C GLU A 386 6.74 1.44 15.33
N TYR A 387 5.94 0.69 14.57
CA TYR A 387 4.53 0.42 14.84
C TYR A 387 3.74 1.69 15.17
N LEU A 388 4.08 2.79 14.48
CA LEU A 388 3.58 4.10 14.78
C LEU A 388 2.58 4.58 13.75
N TYR A 389 1.38 4.88 14.20
CA TYR A 389 0.35 5.47 13.37
C TYR A 389 0.17 6.96 13.67
N LEU A 390 0.24 7.78 12.63
CA LEU A 390 0.00 9.21 12.67
C LEU A 390 -1.33 9.51 11.98
N ASP A 391 -2.25 10.14 12.71
CA ASP A 391 -3.49 10.69 12.17
C ASP A 391 -3.27 12.18 11.88
N LEU A 392 -3.19 12.51 10.59
CA LEU A 392 -2.91 13.84 10.07
C LEU A 392 -4.24 14.51 9.70
N ASN A 393 -4.65 15.51 10.48
CA ASN A 393 -5.81 16.35 10.17
C ASN A 393 -5.33 17.67 9.60
N ILE A 394 -5.65 17.94 8.34
CA ILE A 394 -5.21 19.11 7.60
C ILE A 394 -6.33 20.16 7.66
N ASN A 395 -6.20 21.18 8.50
CA ASN A 395 -7.14 22.30 8.45
C ASN A 395 -6.84 23.13 7.21
N GLN A 396 -7.83 23.23 6.33
CA GLN A 396 -7.86 24.21 5.26
C GLN A 396 -8.34 25.52 5.89
N ASP A 397 -7.48 26.54 5.89
CA ASP A 397 -7.84 27.91 6.30
C ASP A 397 -8.76 28.57 5.28
#